data_AF-A0A7J7L3L3-F1
#
_entry.id   AF-A0A7J7L3L3-F1
#
_cell.length_a   1.000
_cell.length_b   1.000
_cell.length_c   1.000
_cell.angle_alpha   90.00
_cell.angle_beta   90.00
_cell.angle_gamma   90.00
#
_symmetry.space_group_name_H-M   'P 1'
#
loop_
_entity.id
_entity.type
_entity.pdbx_description
1 polymer ?
#
loop_
_entity_poly.entity_id
_entity_poly.type
_entity_poly.pdbx_seq_one_letter_code
_entity_poly.pdbx_strand_id
1 'polypeptide(L)'
;MGIVAWCPYLYGSHSNSNNYPIYMGFPCALPVMNSKAIELIVKLELALNSNLSLNSKFDRKQYFYSDLPKGYHISQFDIPIALGRFINVDLPVEFDGGHMKFGITRIHMEEDAGKLLQSRNGAHVDLNKAGVPFLEIVSKLDISTGIEAAEMQRLVRYLGVEIKKENSFSAIHKAIDFKISRQSLFDSQSLGDQIVQETKLWEEGYQRKIAIRKKERLADYRYIPEPDLLPEVVITTDYIDSIYSTLPELREMKRRRYEEMGLSIQDVLFLAKC
;
A
#
# COMPACT_ATOMS: atom_id res chain seq x y z
N MET A 1 -3.54 14.16 7.57
CA MET A 1 -2.31 14.92 7.82
C MET A 1 -1.18 14.23 7.08
N GLY A 2 -0.23 15.00 6.56
CA GLY A 2 0.97 14.48 5.89
C GLY A 2 1.85 13.60 6.79
N ILE A 3 2.76 12.83 6.20
CA ILE A 3 3.67 11.91 6.92
C ILE A 3 4.78 12.64 7.67
N VAL A 4 5.26 13.74 7.10
CA VAL A 4 6.39 14.54 7.60
C VAL A 4 6.07 16.04 7.67
N ALA A 5 4.80 16.41 7.64
CA ALA A 5 4.38 17.80 7.79
C ALA A 5 2.93 17.90 8.26
N TRP A 6 2.60 19.04 8.87
CA TRP A 6 1.26 19.33 9.37
C TRP A 6 0.37 19.94 8.28
N CYS A 7 0.15 19.18 7.20
CA CYS A 7 -0.78 19.57 6.13
C CYS A 7 -1.96 18.59 6.09
N PRO A 8 -3.21 19.02 6.28
CA PRO A 8 -4.36 18.16 6.06
C PRO A 8 -4.50 17.85 4.57
N TYR A 9 -4.95 16.64 4.28
CA TYR A 9 -5.38 16.28 2.93
C TYR A 9 -6.89 16.09 2.97
N LEU A 10 -7.59 16.85 2.15
CA LEU A 10 -9.03 16.80 1.97
C LEU A 10 -9.30 16.47 0.51
N TYR A 11 -9.84 15.28 0.26
CA TYR A 11 -10.18 14.84 -1.08
C TYR A 11 -11.19 15.81 -1.74
N GLY A 12 -10.93 16.18 -2.99
CA GLY A 12 -11.79 17.11 -3.75
C GLY A 12 -11.54 18.60 -3.50
N SER A 13 -10.51 18.97 -2.74
CA SER A 13 -10.10 20.37 -2.56
C SER A 13 -9.66 21.02 -3.88
N HIS A 14 -9.72 22.36 -3.95
CA HIS A 14 -9.18 23.10 -5.09
C HIS A 14 -7.68 22.82 -5.27
N SER A 15 -7.22 22.78 -6.51
CA SER A 15 -5.81 22.49 -6.84
C SER A 15 -4.85 23.41 -6.08
N ASN A 16 -3.81 22.84 -5.49
CA ASN A 16 -2.78 23.56 -4.73
C ASN A 16 -3.29 24.44 -3.56
N SER A 17 -4.42 24.05 -2.94
CA SER A 17 -4.96 24.74 -1.76
C SER A 17 -4.41 24.22 -0.42
N ASN A 18 -3.97 22.96 -0.40
CA ASN A 18 -3.43 22.27 0.78
C ASN A 18 -1.97 21.88 0.52
N ASN A 19 -1.08 22.87 0.54
CA ASN A 19 0.34 22.69 0.30
C ASN A 19 1.16 23.09 1.53
N TYR A 20 2.37 22.54 1.63
CA TYR A 20 3.30 22.83 2.72
C TYR A 20 4.72 23.07 2.16
N PRO A 21 5.54 23.97 2.74
CA PRO A 21 6.89 24.25 2.25
C PRO A 21 7.76 23.00 2.02
N ILE A 22 7.65 22.01 2.92
CA ILE A 22 8.34 20.73 2.81
C ILE A 22 7.95 20.01 1.51
N TYR A 23 6.65 19.88 1.24
CA TYR A 23 6.15 19.17 0.05
C TYR A 23 6.34 19.96 -1.25
N MET A 24 6.43 21.28 -1.15
CA MET A 24 6.81 22.14 -2.27
C MET A 24 8.32 22.16 -2.54
N GLY A 25 9.13 21.53 -1.68
CA GLY A 25 10.59 21.52 -1.82
C GLY A 25 11.23 22.89 -1.60
N PHE A 26 10.66 23.70 -0.72
CA PHE A 26 11.25 25.00 -0.38
C PHE A 26 12.61 24.79 0.31
N PRO A 27 13.60 25.65 0.01
CA PRO A 27 14.91 25.56 0.63
C PRO A 27 14.77 25.70 2.15
N CYS A 28 15.54 24.89 2.88
CA CYS A 28 15.58 24.86 4.35
C CYS A 28 14.28 24.38 5.05
N ALA A 29 13.29 23.84 4.33
CA ALA A 29 12.12 23.21 4.94
C ALA A 29 12.48 21.80 5.45
N LEU A 30 12.31 21.55 6.76
CA LEU A 30 12.71 20.29 7.40
C LEU A 30 11.52 19.36 7.67
N PRO A 31 11.61 18.05 7.39
CA PRO A 31 10.57 17.08 7.67
C PRO A 31 10.37 16.86 9.17
N VAL A 32 9.10 16.78 9.62
CA VAL A 32 8.73 16.47 11.02
C VAL A 32 7.71 15.35 11.03
N MET A 33 8.05 14.24 11.67
CA MET A 33 7.23 13.03 11.65
C MET A 33 5.85 13.21 12.29
N ASN A 34 4.84 12.66 11.63
CA ASN A 34 3.47 12.64 12.14
C ASN A 34 3.23 11.41 13.01
N SER A 35 3.10 11.61 14.33
CA SER A 35 2.83 10.53 15.30
C SER A 35 1.55 9.75 15.02
N LYS A 36 0.51 10.39 14.46
CA LYS A 36 -0.74 9.69 14.08
C LYS A 36 -0.53 8.70 12.93
N ALA A 37 0.41 8.99 12.03
CA ALA A 37 0.75 8.05 10.97
C ALA A 37 1.38 6.78 11.55
N ILE A 38 2.26 6.93 12.55
CA ILE A 38 2.87 5.81 13.28
C ILE A 38 1.80 5.03 14.05
N GLU A 39 0.89 5.70 14.76
CA GLU A 39 -0.20 5.07 15.49
C GLU A 39 -1.07 4.18 14.59
N LEU A 40 -1.48 4.69 13.42
CA LEU A 40 -2.28 3.94 12.45
C LEU A 40 -1.55 2.69 11.95
N ILE A 41 -0.23 2.76 11.82
CA ILE A 41 0.57 1.63 11.37
C ILE A 41 0.70 0.58 12.45
N VAL A 42 0.96 0.97 13.71
CA VAL A 42 0.95 0.02 14.82
C VAL A 42 -0.40 -0.69 14.92
N LYS A 43 -1.51 0.03 14.71
CA LYS A 43 -2.86 -0.56 14.64
C LYS A 43 -3.00 -1.55 13.49
N LEU A 44 -2.53 -1.19 12.30
CA LEU A 44 -2.56 -2.08 11.14
C LEU A 44 -1.73 -3.33 11.39
N GLU A 45 -0.51 -3.18 11.90
CA GLU A 45 0.43 -4.26 12.18
C GLU A 45 -0.16 -5.27 13.17
N LEU A 46 -0.79 -4.76 14.24
CA LEU A 46 -1.53 -5.59 15.19
C LEU A 46 -2.67 -6.35 14.49
N ALA A 47 -3.39 -5.72 13.55
CA ALA A 47 -4.45 -6.38 12.81
C ALA A 47 -3.93 -7.39 11.76
N LEU A 48 -2.74 -7.17 11.22
CA LEU A 48 -2.09 -8.05 10.25
C LEU A 48 -1.28 -9.17 10.92
N ASN A 49 -1.24 -9.22 12.26
CA ASN A 49 -0.38 -10.13 13.02
C ASN A 49 1.08 -10.12 12.51
N SER A 50 1.59 -8.97 12.08
CA SER A 50 2.94 -8.81 11.54
C SER A 50 3.99 -8.59 12.66
N ASN A 51 5.28 -8.76 12.38
CA ASN A 51 6.34 -8.54 13.37
C ASN A 51 6.83 -7.10 13.20
N LEU A 52 6.40 -6.23 14.10
CA LEU A 52 6.77 -4.82 14.07
C LEU A 52 8.27 -4.69 14.34
N SER A 53 8.96 -3.94 13.48
CA SER A 53 10.33 -3.55 13.76
C SER A 53 10.30 -2.50 14.88
N LEU A 54 10.91 -2.80 16.03
CA LEU A 54 11.04 -1.84 17.12
C LEU A 54 11.84 -0.59 16.69
N ASN A 55 12.70 -0.77 15.69
CA ASN A 55 13.47 0.30 15.08
C ASN A 55 13.18 0.33 13.59
N SER A 56 12.93 1.53 13.06
CA SER A 56 12.85 1.76 11.61
C SER A 56 13.47 3.08 11.23
N LYS A 57 13.89 3.22 9.98
CA LYS A 57 14.46 4.47 9.48
C LYS A 57 13.85 4.87 8.15
N PHE A 58 13.91 6.17 7.87
CA PHE A 58 13.53 6.73 6.59
C PHE A 58 14.76 6.95 5.71
N ASP A 59 14.55 6.81 4.40
CA ASP A 59 15.52 6.95 3.34
C ASP A 59 14.95 7.84 2.23
N ARG A 60 15.84 8.53 1.52
CA ARG A 60 15.52 9.31 0.32
C ARG A 60 15.60 8.41 -0.90
N LYS A 61 14.47 8.17 -1.54
CA LYS A 61 14.34 7.51 -2.85
C LYS A 61 14.41 8.57 -3.95
N GLN A 62 15.54 8.69 -4.63
CA GLN A 62 15.81 9.82 -5.52
C GLN A 62 15.32 9.58 -6.94
N TYR A 63 14.49 10.49 -7.46
CA TYR A 63 14.13 10.53 -8.88
C TYR A 63 13.54 11.91 -9.22
N PHE A 64 13.76 12.33 -10.47
CA PHE A 64 13.24 13.61 -10.96
C PHE A 64 11.91 13.39 -11.68
N TYR A 65 10.87 14.04 -11.17
CA TYR A 65 9.56 14.08 -11.81
C TYR A 65 8.79 15.33 -11.37
N SER A 66 7.91 15.85 -12.23
CA SER A 66 7.27 17.16 -12.02
C SER A 66 6.32 17.23 -10.81
N ASP A 67 5.81 16.09 -10.35
CA ASP A 67 4.94 15.98 -9.17
C ASP A 67 5.71 15.77 -7.85
N LEU A 68 7.04 15.76 -7.91
CA LEU A 68 7.94 15.56 -6.77
C LEU A 68 9.02 16.66 -6.75
N PRO A 69 8.70 17.87 -6.26
CA PRO A 69 9.58 19.03 -6.38
C PRO A 69 10.89 18.89 -5.58
N LYS A 70 10.92 18.06 -4.52
CA LYS A 70 12.13 17.77 -3.74
C LYS A 70 13.19 16.98 -4.55
N GLY A 71 12.80 16.29 -5.62
CA GLY A 71 13.68 15.37 -6.36
C GLY A 71 13.99 14.05 -5.62
N TYR A 72 13.38 13.84 -4.46
CA TYR A 72 13.42 12.60 -3.70
C TYR A 72 12.13 12.41 -2.92
N HIS A 73 11.83 11.14 -2.66
CA HIS A 73 10.67 10.69 -1.94
C HIS A 73 11.11 10.11 -0.61
N ILE A 74 10.49 10.54 0.48
CA ILE A 74 10.75 9.97 1.80
C ILE A 74 10.04 8.62 1.87
N SER A 75 10.82 7.54 2.04
CA SER A 75 10.40 6.14 2.05
C SER A 75 11.22 5.38 3.11
N GLN A 76 11.05 4.06 3.26
CA GLN A 76 11.96 3.21 4.03
C GLN A 76 12.52 2.11 3.12
N PHE A 77 13.83 1.88 3.18
CA PHE A 77 14.51 0.95 2.29
C PHE A 77 14.93 -0.35 2.99
N ASP A 78 15.99 -0.31 3.78
CA ASP A 78 16.67 -1.46 4.41
C ASP A 78 16.11 -1.80 5.80
N ILE A 79 15.66 -0.81 6.58
CA ILE A 79 15.05 -1.00 7.91
C ILE A 79 13.59 -0.52 7.89
N PRO A 80 12.66 -1.30 7.30
CA PRO A 80 11.27 -0.91 7.19
C PRO A 80 10.51 -1.11 8.51
N ILE A 81 9.34 -0.49 8.61
CA ILE A 81 8.49 -0.54 9.82
C ILE A 81 8.07 -1.96 10.20
N ALA A 82 7.93 -2.87 9.23
CA ALA A 82 7.75 -4.28 9.52
C ALA A 82 8.31 -5.22 8.46
N LEU A 83 8.73 -6.39 8.93
CA LEU A 83 9.34 -7.44 8.12
C LEU A 83 8.63 -8.77 8.33
N GLY A 84 8.48 -9.52 7.23
CA GLY A 84 8.34 -10.97 7.22
C GLY A 84 7.20 -11.52 8.09
N ARG A 85 6.00 -11.66 7.51
CA ARG A 85 4.93 -12.44 8.15
C ARG A 85 3.86 -12.93 7.19
N PHE A 86 2.61 -12.98 7.60
CA PHE A 86 1.48 -13.42 6.77
C PHE A 86 0.19 -12.70 7.15
N ILE A 87 -0.69 -12.53 6.17
CA ILE A 87 -2.06 -12.08 6.35
C ILE A 87 -2.98 -13.29 6.19
N ASN A 88 -3.89 -13.48 7.14
CA ASN A 88 -4.98 -14.42 7.01
C ASN A 88 -6.12 -13.75 6.25
N VAL A 89 -6.58 -14.37 5.16
CA VAL A 89 -7.66 -13.88 4.33
C VAL A 89 -8.68 -15.00 4.14
N ASP A 90 -9.94 -14.67 4.39
CA ASP A 90 -11.06 -15.59 4.20
C ASP A 90 -11.59 -15.46 2.77
N LEU A 91 -11.71 -16.57 2.07
CA LEU A 91 -12.31 -16.60 0.74
C LEU A 91 -13.84 -16.71 0.84
N PRO A 92 -14.58 -16.03 -0.05
CA PRO A 92 -16.02 -16.17 -0.15
C PRO A 92 -16.45 -17.61 -0.47
N VAL A 93 -17.54 -18.07 0.14
CA VAL A 93 -18.09 -19.43 -0.02
C VAL A 93 -18.49 -19.73 -1.48
N GLU A 94 -18.82 -18.69 -2.26
CA GLU A 94 -19.09 -18.79 -3.70
C GLU A 94 -17.90 -19.30 -4.53
N PHE A 95 -16.69 -19.28 -3.95
CA PHE A 95 -15.44 -19.68 -4.58
C PHE A 95 -14.72 -20.73 -3.71
N ASP A 96 -15.40 -21.82 -3.40
CA ASP A 96 -14.97 -22.94 -2.53
C ASP A 96 -14.71 -22.59 -1.05
N GLY A 97 -14.71 -21.30 -0.71
CA GLY A 97 -14.47 -20.82 0.64
C GLY A 97 -13.07 -21.19 1.17
N GLY A 98 -12.86 -20.99 2.48
CA GLY A 98 -11.64 -21.42 3.16
C GLY A 98 -10.74 -20.28 3.61
N HIS A 99 -9.64 -20.66 4.26
CA HIS A 99 -8.68 -19.76 4.89
C HIS A 99 -7.36 -19.81 4.13
N MET A 100 -6.98 -18.67 3.57
CA MET A 100 -5.71 -18.51 2.87
C MET A 100 -4.75 -17.68 3.70
N LYS A 101 -3.47 -18.05 3.62
CA LYS A 101 -2.39 -17.41 4.33
C LYS A 101 -1.43 -16.81 3.31
N PHE A 102 -1.44 -15.48 3.19
CA PHE A 102 -0.60 -14.76 2.23
C PHE A 102 0.64 -14.23 2.92
N GLY A 103 1.82 -14.66 2.50
CA GLY A 103 3.07 -14.14 3.02
C GLY A 103 3.25 -12.65 2.72
N ILE A 104 3.73 -11.90 3.71
CA ILE A 104 4.21 -10.53 3.54
C ILE A 104 5.72 -10.55 3.62
N THR A 105 6.38 -9.93 2.64
CA THR A 105 7.83 -9.74 2.64
C THR A 105 8.21 -8.57 3.53
N ARG A 106 7.57 -7.42 3.33
CA ARG A 106 7.82 -6.18 4.07
C ARG A 106 6.62 -5.25 3.99
N ILE A 107 6.53 -4.38 4.97
CA ILE A 107 5.62 -3.23 5.00
C ILE A 107 6.51 -2.02 5.26
N HIS A 108 6.41 -1.00 4.42
CA HIS A 108 7.20 0.22 4.58
C HIS A 108 6.37 1.47 4.36
N MET A 109 6.76 2.52 5.08
CA MET A 109 6.13 3.84 4.99
C MET A 109 6.73 4.64 3.84
N GLU A 110 5.88 5.31 3.07
CA GLU A 110 6.31 6.32 2.12
C GLU A 110 5.38 7.54 2.16
N GLU A 111 5.81 8.66 1.62
CA GLU A 111 4.90 9.75 1.27
C GLU A 111 4.11 9.44 -0.02
N ASP A 112 3.19 10.30 -0.43
CA ASP A 112 2.63 10.29 -1.77
C ASP A 112 3.23 11.47 -2.57
N ALA A 113 3.28 11.32 -3.89
CA ALA A 113 3.63 12.40 -4.80
C ALA A 113 2.39 13.25 -5.11
N GLY A 114 2.61 14.38 -5.79
CA GLY A 114 1.51 15.17 -6.35
C GLY A 114 0.77 14.43 -7.47
N LYS A 115 -0.21 15.12 -8.05
CA LYS A 115 -0.99 14.63 -9.20
C LYS A 115 -0.66 15.47 -10.43
N LEU A 116 -0.44 14.80 -11.56
CA LEU A 116 -0.37 15.44 -12.87
C LEU A 116 -1.77 15.48 -13.51
N LEU A 117 -2.19 16.67 -13.90
CA LEU A 117 -3.41 16.91 -14.65
C LEU A 117 -3.05 17.32 -16.07
N GLN A 118 -3.36 16.45 -17.03
CA GLN A 118 -3.09 16.73 -18.43
C GLN A 118 -4.18 17.66 -19.00
N SER A 119 -3.75 18.75 -19.64
CA SER A 119 -4.62 19.70 -20.34
C SER A 119 -4.16 19.86 -21.78
N ARG A 120 -5.01 20.46 -22.63
CA ARG A 120 -4.69 20.72 -24.06
C ARG A 120 -3.43 21.57 -24.24
N ASN A 121 -3.11 22.43 -23.26
CA ASN A 121 -2.01 23.38 -23.31
C ASN A 121 -0.78 22.96 -22.47
N GLY A 122 -0.75 21.73 -21.97
CA GLY A 122 0.37 21.22 -21.15
C GLY A 122 -0.08 20.44 -19.93
N ALA A 123 0.88 20.08 -19.08
CA ALA A 123 0.62 19.39 -17.80
C ALA A 123 0.58 20.41 -16.65
N HIS A 124 -0.43 20.27 -15.80
CA HIS A 124 -0.54 21.03 -14.55
C HIS A 124 -0.19 20.10 -13.39
N VAL A 125 0.52 20.63 -12.40
CA VAL A 125 0.89 19.88 -11.20
C VAL A 125 0.00 20.33 -10.05
N ASP A 126 -0.68 19.38 -9.40
CA ASP A 126 -1.39 19.58 -8.16
C ASP A 126 -0.67 18.88 -7.00
N LEU A 127 -0.15 19.65 -6.06
CA LEU A 127 0.62 19.15 -4.92
C LEU A 127 -0.23 18.91 -3.67
N ASN A 128 -1.56 19.05 -3.71
CA ASN A 128 -2.43 18.77 -2.56
C ASN A 128 -2.20 17.39 -1.95
N LYS A 129 -1.91 16.40 -2.80
CA LYS A 129 -1.69 15.00 -2.40
C LYS A 129 -0.24 14.74 -1.97
N ALA A 130 0.68 15.63 -2.31
CA ALA A 130 2.09 15.44 -1.99
C ALA A 130 2.25 15.38 -0.47
N GLY A 131 2.93 14.34 0.02
CA GLY A 131 3.15 14.16 1.44
C GLY A 131 2.12 13.35 2.21
N VAL A 132 1.00 12.95 1.57
CA VAL A 132 0.01 12.07 2.21
C VAL A 132 0.70 10.78 2.66
N PRO A 133 0.52 10.32 3.91
CA PRO A 133 1.11 9.06 4.37
C PRO A 133 0.59 7.91 3.52
N PHE A 134 1.51 7.11 3.03
CA PHE A 134 1.24 5.92 2.25
C PHE A 134 1.95 4.74 2.89
N LEU A 135 1.28 3.59 2.88
CA LEU A 135 1.86 2.34 3.34
C LEU A 135 1.96 1.38 2.16
N GLU A 136 3.17 0.95 1.87
CA GLU A 136 3.41 -0.02 0.81
C GLU A 136 3.59 -1.41 1.43
N ILE A 137 2.67 -2.31 1.08
CA ILE A 137 2.71 -3.72 1.52
C ILE A 137 3.22 -4.55 0.34
N VAL A 138 4.35 -5.23 0.55
CA VAL A 138 4.96 -6.11 -0.44
C VAL A 138 4.67 -7.56 -0.06
N SER A 139 3.78 -8.22 -0.79
CA SER A 139 3.47 -9.64 -0.57
C SER A 139 4.55 -10.56 -1.13
N LYS A 140 4.55 -11.81 -0.67
CA LYS A 140 5.20 -12.93 -1.37
C LYS A 140 4.36 -13.31 -2.60
N LEU A 141 4.92 -14.14 -3.47
CA LEU A 141 4.27 -14.66 -4.67
C LEU A 141 3.31 -15.80 -4.35
N ASP A 142 2.42 -15.59 -3.37
CA ASP A 142 1.48 -16.62 -2.90
C ASP A 142 0.08 -16.45 -3.51
N ILE A 143 -0.16 -15.36 -4.24
CA ILE A 143 -1.44 -15.05 -4.89
C ILE A 143 -1.49 -15.72 -6.26
N SER A 144 -2.43 -16.63 -6.42
CA SER A 144 -2.62 -17.48 -7.60
C SER A 144 -3.88 -17.16 -8.38
N THR A 145 -4.86 -16.49 -7.76
CA THR A 145 -6.13 -16.12 -8.41
C THR A 145 -6.47 -14.64 -8.20
N GLY A 146 -7.28 -14.05 -9.09
CA GLY A 146 -7.70 -12.67 -8.90
C GLY A 146 -8.70 -12.46 -7.75
N ILE A 147 -9.40 -13.53 -7.30
CA ILE A 147 -10.29 -13.50 -6.11
C ILE A 147 -9.46 -13.31 -4.84
N GLU A 148 -8.39 -14.09 -4.68
CA GLU A 148 -7.44 -13.96 -3.57
C GLU A 148 -6.90 -12.52 -3.46
N ALA A 149 -6.52 -11.93 -4.58
CA ALA A 149 -6.06 -10.54 -4.62
C ALA A 149 -7.15 -9.53 -4.22
N ALA A 150 -8.40 -9.78 -4.62
CA ALA A 150 -9.53 -8.91 -4.28
C ALA A 150 -9.87 -8.98 -2.79
N GLU A 151 -9.84 -10.17 -2.18
CA GLU A 151 -10.08 -10.34 -0.74
C GLU A 151 -8.95 -9.74 0.11
N MET A 152 -7.69 -9.90 -0.31
CA MET A 152 -6.57 -9.21 0.33
C MET A 152 -6.76 -7.69 0.31
N GLN A 153 -7.21 -7.12 -0.82
CA GLN A 153 -7.51 -5.70 -0.93
C GLN A 153 -8.68 -5.28 -0.02
N ARG A 154 -9.72 -6.10 0.10
CA ARG A 154 -10.87 -5.84 0.98
C ARG A 154 -10.43 -5.78 2.44
N LEU A 155 -9.59 -6.72 2.89
CA LEU A 155 -9.07 -6.72 4.25
C LEU A 155 -8.29 -5.44 4.55
N VAL A 156 -7.37 -5.04 3.66
CA VAL A 156 -6.57 -3.82 3.86
C VAL A 156 -7.45 -2.57 3.89
N ARG A 157 -8.49 -2.48 3.04
CA ARG A 157 -9.47 -1.38 3.09
C ARG A 157 -10.28 -1.36 4.38
N TYR A 158 -10.66 -2.53 4.89
CA TYR A 158 -11.37 -2.65 6.17
C TYR A 158 -10.54 -2.07 7.33
N LEU A 159 -9.21 -2.22 7.27
CA LEU A 159 -8.28 -1.64 8.24
C LEU A 159 -8.12 -0.12 8.11
N GLY A 160 -8.91 0.54 7.26
CA GLY A 160 -8.89 1.98 7.04
C GLY A 160 -7.72 2.47 6.19
N VAL A 161 -6.98 1.55 5.55
CA VAL A 161 -5.86 1.88 4.67
C VAL A 161 -6.36 1.99 3.24
N GLU A 162 -6.29 3.19 2.67
CA GLU A 162 -6.69 3.45 1.29
C GLU A 162 -5.62 2.92 0.32
N ILE A 163 -5.98 1.93 -0.51
CA ILE A 163 -5.08 1.35 -1.51
C ILE A 163 -5.06 2.22 -2.77
N LYS A 164 -3.88 2.74 -3.11
CA LYS A 164 -3.63 3.68 -4.23
C LYS A 164 -3.80 3.10 -5.65
N LYS A 165 -4.33 1.88 -5.81
CA LYS A 165 -4.74 1.39 -7.13
C LYS A 165 -6.20 1.75 -7.36
N GLU A 166 -6.40 2.86 -8.06
CA GLU A 166 -7.67 3.30 -8.68
C GLU A 166 -8.15 2.26 -9.70
N ASN A 167 -8.71 1.15 -9.23
CA ASN A 167 -9.49 0.23 -10.07
C ASN A 167 -10.56 -0.44 -9.21
N SER A 168 -11.73 -0.66 -9.81
CA SER A 168 -12.81 -1.45 -9.22
C SER A 168 -12.29 -2.85 -8.84
N PHE A 169 -12.84 -3.46 -7.78
CA PHE A 169 -12.51 -4.84 -7.40
C PHE A 169 -12.66 -5.81 -8.59
N SER A 170 -13.66 -5.56 -9.45
CA SER A 170 -13.86 -6.32 -10.68
C SER A 170 -12.70 -6.18 -11.67
N ALA A 171 -12.09 -5.00 -11.77
CA ALA A 171 -10.94 -4.78 -12.64
C ALA A 171 -9.70 -5.52 -12.18
N ILE A 172 -9.42 -5.56 -10.88
CA ILE A 172 -8.22 -6.22 -10.35
C ILE A 172 -8.29 -7.73 -10.60
N HIS A 173 -9.42 -8.35 -10.29
CA HIS A 173 -9.69 -9.76 -10.56
C HIS A 173 -9.47 -10.07 -12.05
N LYS A 174 -10.18 -9.37 -12.94
CA LYS A 174 -10.07 -9.56 -14.39
C LYS A 174 -8.66 -9.31 -14.94
N ALA A 175 -7.97 -8.30 -14.42
CA ALA A 175 -6.62 -7.96 -14.87
C ALA A 175 -5.57 -9.00 -14.45
N ILE A 176 -5.78 -9.68 -13.33
CA ILE A 176 -4.93 -10.76 -12.84
C ILE A 176 -5.19 -12.02 -13.67
N ASP A 177 -6.44 -12.43 -13.81
CA ASP A 177 -6.80 -13.63 -14.58
C ASP A 177 -6.37 -13.51 -16.04
N PHE A 178 -6.57 -12.33 -16.65
CA PHE A 178 -6.06 -12.07 -18.00
C PHE A 178 -4.54 -12.22 -18.08
N LYS A 179 -3.80 -11.82 -17.04
CA LYS A 179 -2.33 -11.95 -17.00
C LYS A 179 -1.93 -13.42 -16.87
N ILE A 180 -2.59 -14.17 -16.00
CA ILE A 180 -2.33 -15.60 -15.78
C ILE A 180 -2.60 -16.36 -17.08
N SER A 181 -3.79 -16.21 -17.66
CA SER A 181 -4.17 -16.87 -18.91
C SER A 181 -3.22 -16.52 -20.05
N ARG A 182 -2.83 -15.24 -20.19
CA ARG A 182 -1.83 -14.83 -21.16
C ARG A 182 -0.49 -15.53 -20.90
N GLN A 183 0.01 -15.50 -19.67
CA GLN A 183 1.31 -16.06 -19.33
C GLN A 183 1.36 -17.57 -19.58
N SER A 184 0.32 -18.31 -19.18
CA SER A 184 0.18 -19.74 -19.44
C SER A 184 0.15 -20.08 -20.94
N LEU A 185 -0.39 -19.20 -21.79
CA LEU A 185 -0.33 -19.37 -23.25
C LEU A 185 1.08 -19.17 -23.81
N PHE A 186 1.85 -18.20 -23.31
CA PHE A 186 3.25 -18.02 -23.72
C PHE A 186 4.14 -19.19 -23.28
N ASP A 187 3.91 -19.69 -22.06
CA ASP A 187 4.66 -20.82 -21.52
C ASP A 187 4.33 -22.12 -22.28
N SER A 188 3.05 -22.38 -22.58
CA SER A 188 2.65 -23.57 -23.37
C SER A 188 3.14 -23.54 -24.82
N GLN A 189 3.34 -22.35 -25.39
CA GLN A 189 3.91 -22.16 -26.73
C GLN A 189 5.44 -22.08 -26.75
N SER A 190 6.12 -22.27 -25.60
CA SER A 190 7.58 -22.14 -25.46
C SER A 190 8.14 -20.79 -25.94
N LEU A 191 7.31 -19.73 -25.87
CA LEU A 191 7.65 -18.35 -26.26
C LEU A 191 8.15 -17.51 -25.07
N GLY A 192 8.66 -18.18 -24.02
CA GLY A 192 9.11 -17.53 -22.77
C GLY A 192 10.16 -16.43 -22.98
N ASP A 193 11.02 -16.56 -23.99
CA ASP A 193 12.06 -15.58 -24.32
C ASP A 193 11.53 -14.23 -24.84
N GLN A 194 10.23 -14.13 -25.18
CA GLN A 194 9.62 -12.87 -25.61
C GLN A 194 9.04 -12.04 -24.45
N ILE A 195 9.19 -12.49 -23.20
CA ILE A 195 8.66 -11.77 -22.03
C ILE A 195 9.56 -10.57 -21.70
N VAL A 196 9.13 -9.39 -22.13
CA VAL A 196 9.80 -8.11 -21.81
C VAL A 196 9.20 -7.50 -20.54
N GLN A 197 10.05 -6.92 -19.67
CA GLN A 197 9.60 -6.22 -18.46
C GLN A 197 8.99 -4.86 -18.81
N GLU A 198 7.67 -4.74 -18.64
CA GLU A 198 6.90 -3.56 -19.04
C GLU A 198 5.95 -3.10 -17.92
N THR A 199 5.69 -1.80 -17.85
CA THR A 199 4.61 -1.24 -17.01
C THR A 199 3.37 -1.11 -17.88
N LYS A 200 2.30 -1.84 -17.52
CA LYS A 200 1.05 -1.87 -18.30
C LYS A 200 -0.11 -1.30 -17.49
N LEU A 201 -0.97 -0.56 -18.17
CA LEU A 201 -2.28 -0.14 -17.65
C LEU A 201 -3.32 -1.21 -17.96
N TRP A 202 -4.30 -1.39 -17.08
CA TRP A 202 -5.52 -2.13 -17.38
C TRP A 202 -6.57 -1.15 -17.90
N GLU A 203 -7.15 -1.42 -19.07
CA GLU A 203 -8.23 -0.64 -19.64
C GLU A 203 -9.53 -1.44 -19.54
N GLU A 204 -10.44 -1.05 -18.64
CA GLU A 204 -11.67 -1.81 -18.36
C GLU A 204 -12.57 -1.95 -19.60
N GLY A 205 -12.74 -0.88 -20.39
CA GLY A 205 -13.68 -0.85 -21.52
C GLY A 205 -13.37 -1.88 -22.61
N TYR A 206 -12.10 -2.20 -22.82
CA TYR A 206 -11.64 -3.17 -23.81
C TYR A 206 -11.05 -4.45 -23.20
N GLN A 207 -11.07 -4.57 -21.87
CA GLN A 207 -10.50 -5.68 -21.10
C GLN A 207 -9.09 -6.08 -21.55
N ARG A 208 -8.24 -5.08 -21.81
CA ARG A 208 -6.89 -5.29 -22.34
C ARG A 208 -5.85 -4.51 -21.55
N LYS A 209 -4.59 -4.91 -21.72
CA LYS A 209 -3.44 -4.21 -21.15
C LYS A 209 -2.71 -3.39 -22.21
N ILE A 210 -2.54 -2.11 -21.94
CA ILE A 210 -1.76 -1.18 -22.78
C ILE A 210 -0.41 -0.96 -22.11
N ALA A 211 0.69 -1.10 -22.85
CA ALA A 211 2.02 -0.76 -22.34
C ALA A 211 2.17 0.77 -22.26
N ILE A 212 2.43 1.29 -21.06
CA ILE A 212 2.66 2.73 -20.84
C ILE A 212 4.14 3.05 -20.91
N ARG A 213 4.97 2.17 -20.33
CA ARG A 213 6.42 2.38 -20.22
C ARG A 213 7.15 1.06 -20.39
N LYS A 214 8.13 1.04 -21.30
CA LYS A 214 9.13 -0.02 -21.38
C LYS A 214 10.22 0.25 -20.34
N LYS A 215 10.58 -0.74 -19.51
CA LYS A 215 11.71 -0.58 -18.59
C LYS A 215 13.00 -0.81 -19.37
N GLU A 216 13.67 0.27 -19.74
CA GLU A 216 14.94 0.18 -20.48
C GLU A 216 16.10 -0.29 -19.59
N ARG A 217 16.11 0.12 -18.31
CA ARG A 217 17.05 -0.31 -17.26
C ARG A 217 16.36 -0.30 -15.89
N LEU A 218 16.94 -1.00 -14.91
CA LEU A 218 16.61 -0.79 -13.50
C LEU A 218 17.02 0.65 -13.14
N ALA A 219 16.05 1.48 -12.74
CA ALA A 219 16.35 2.84 -12.30
C ALA A 219 17.11 2.76 -10.96
N ASP A 220 18.32 3.33 -10.93
CA ASP A 220 19.07 3.49 -9.69
C ASP A 220 18.50 4.67 -8.90
N TYR A 221 17.72 4.35 -7.87
CA TYR A 221 17.07 5.33 -7.01
C TYR A 221 18.02 5.94 -5.96
N ARG A 222 19.29 5.50 -5.88
CA ARG A 222 20.32 6.08 -5.00
C ARG A 222 19.82 6.33 -3.57
N TYR A 223 19.33 5.26 -2.94
CA TYR A 223 18.82 5.33 -1.57
C TYR A 223 19.91 5.80 -0.61
N ILE A 224 19.59 6.79 0.21
CA ILE A 224 20.42 7.27 1.31
C ILE A 224 19.53 7.47 2.54
N PRO A 225 20.02 7.22 3.77
CA PRO A 225 19.29 7.56 4.98
C PRO A 225 18.87 9.04 4.98
N GLU A 226 17.66 9.33 5.43
CA GLU A 226 17.13 10.70 5.58
C GLU A 226 17.80 11.37 6.79
N PRO A 227 18.80 12.26 6.60
CA PRO A 227 19.54 12.84 7.71
C PRO A 227 18.68 13.69 8.65
N ASP A 228 17.60 14.30 8.13
CA ASP A 228 16.77 15.23 8.89
C ASP A 228 15.75 14.50 9.79
N LEU A 229 15.59 13.19 9.63
CA LEU A 229 14.73 12.32 10.45
C LEU A 229 15.53 11.35 11.34
N LEU A 230 16.83 11.59 11.54
CA LEU A 230 17.66 10.84 12.49
C LEU A 230 17.56 11.47 13.89
N PRO A 231 17.51 10.68 14.98
CA PRO A 231 17.72 9.22 15.07
C PRO A 231 16.52 8.37 14.62
N GLU A 232 16.74 7.06 14.48
CA GLU A 232 15.73 6.06 14.09
C GLU A 232 14.40 6.22 14.83
N VAL A 233 13.30 5.87 14.15
CA VAL A 233 12.00 5.76 14.79
C VAL A 233 12.02 4.54 15.69
N VAL A 234 12.05 4.77 17.00
CA VAL A 234 11.99 3.73 18.01
C VAL A 234 10.56 3.63 18.54
N ILE A 235 9.94 2.48 18.36
CA ILE A 235 8.63 2.16 18.92
C ILE A 235 8.84 1.30 20.16
N THR A 236 8.48 1.84 21.33
CA THR A 236 8.58 1.11 22.59
C THR A 236 7.45 0.09 22.73
N THR A 237 7.71 -1.00 23.44
CA THR A 237 6.68 -2.01 23.76
C THR A 237 5.51 -1.39 24.53
N ASP A 238 5.78 -0.48 25.46
CA ASP A 238 4.76 0.23 26.23
C ASP A 238 3.81 1.03 25.33
N TYR A 239 4.34 1.62 24.26
CA TYR A 239 3.52 2.35 23.29
C TYR A 239 2.62 1.39 22.49
N ILE A 240 3.16 0.23 22.08
CA ILE A 240 2.37 -0.82 21.41
C ILE A 240 1.25 -1.31 22.33
N ASP A 241 1.55 -1.60 23.59
CA ASP A 241 0.58 -2.08 24.57
C ASP A 241 -0.50 -1.03 24.86
N SER A 242 -0.12 0.25 24.92
CA SER A 242 -1.08 1.35 25.04
C SER A 242 -2.06 1.37 23.88
N ILE A 243 -1.58 1.20 22.64
CA ILE A 243 -2.43 1.12 21.45
C ILE A 243 -3.30 -0.14 21.48
N TYR A 244 -2.73 -1.28 21.89
CA TYR A 244 -3.45 -2.55 22.01
C TYR A 244 -4.67 -2.42 22.93
N SER A 245 -4.53 -1.72 24.06
CA SER A 245 -5.63 -1.48 25.00
C SER A 245 -6.78 -0.63 24.41
N THR A 246 -6.50 0.18 23.39
CA THR A 246 -7.49 1.05 22.74
C THR A 246 -8.17 0.42 21.52
N LEU A 247 -7.64 -0.72 21.05
CA LEU A 247 -8.14 -1.35 19.83
C LEU A 247 -9.48 -2.04 20.07
N PRO A 248 -10.45 -1.88 19.14
CA PRO A 248 -11.64 -2.71 19.14
C PRO A 248 -11.29 -4.18 18.86
N GLU A 249 -12.19 -5.08 19.25
CA GLU A 249 -12.06 -6.52 18.99
C GLU A 249 -11.77 -6.77 17.50
N LEU A 250 -10.61 -7.39 17.21
CA LEU A 250 -10.21 -7.72 15.85
C LEU A 250 -11.17 -8.72 15.21
N ARG A 251 -11.25 -8.69 13.88
CA ARG A 251 -12.12 -9.59 13.10
C ARG A 251 -11.91 -11.06 13.45
N GLU A 252 -10.66 -11.48 13.60
CA GLU A 252 -10.31 -12.87 13.95
C GLU A 252 -10.76 -13.23 15.39
N MET A 253 -10.72 -12.28 16.32
CA MET A 253 -11.20 -12.46 17.70
C MET A 253 -12.73 -12.55 17.75
N LYS A 254 -13.44 -11.63 17.06
CA LYS A 254 -14.91 -11.70 16.88
C LYS A 254 -15.33 -13.06 16.32
N ARG A 255 -14.55 -13.57 15.36
CA ARG A 255 -14.81 -14.86 14.73
C ARG A 255 -14.73 -16.01 15.71
N ARG A 256 -13.62 -16.14 16.46
CA ARG A 256 -13.47 -17.17 17.49
C ARG A 256 -14.59 -17.10 18.52
N ARG A 257 -14.97 -15.89 18.94
CA ARG A 257 -16.09 -15.68 19.86
C ARG A 257 -17.42 -16.18 19.29
N TYR A 258 -17.69 -15.93 18.00
CA TYR A 258 -18.91 -16.43 17.36
C TYR A 258 -18.88 -17.95 17.08
N GLU A 259 -17.70 -18.51 16.77
CA GLU A 259 -17.49 -19.96 16.65
C GLU A 259 -17.74 -20.67 18.00
N GLU A 260 -17.23 -20.10 19.11
CA GLU A 260 -17.47 -20.58 20.47
C GLU A 260 -18.95 -20.49 20.88
N MET A 261 -19.70 -19.54 20.31
CA MET A 261 -21.15 -19.41 20.50
C MET A 261 -21.96 -20.44 19.68
N GLY A 262 -21.31 -21.29 18.88
CA GLY A 262 -21.96 -22.34 18.09
C GLY A 262 -22.70 -21.84 16.85
N LEU A 263 -22.41 -20.62 16.38
CA LEU A 263 -22.98 -20.09 15.15
C LEU A 263 -22.46 -20.85 13.93
N SER A 264 -23.26 -20.91 12.87
CA SER A 264 -22.84 -21.51 11.60
C SER A 264 -21.68 -20.72 11.00
N ILE A 265 -20.79 -21.38 10.25
CA ILE A 265 -19.64 -20.73 9.59
C ILE A 265 -20.12 -19.57 8.70
N GLN A 266 -21.29 -19.69 8.07
CA GLN A 266 -21.86 -18.62 7.23
C GLN A 266 -22.27 -17.39 8.06
N ASP A 267 -22.92 -17.59 9.20
CA ASP A 267 -23.33 -16.50 10.09
C ASP A 267 -22.12 -15.83 10.74
N VAL A 268 -21.13 -16.64 11.15
CA VAL A 268 -19.86 -16.16 11.69
C VAL A 268 -19.14 -15.26 10.68
N LEU A 269 -18.99 -15.72 9.43
CA LEU A 269 -18.34 -14.93 8.37
C LEU A 269 -19.11 -13.66 8.04
N PHE A 270 -20.44 -13.69 8.12
CA PHE A 270 -21.29 -12.52 7.88
C PHE A 270 -21.20 -11.49 9.03
N LEU A 271 -21.32 -11.93 10.28
CA LEU A 271 -21.28 -11.08 11.46
C LEU A 271 -19.88 -10.53 11.74
N ALA A 272 -18.83 -11.30 11.42
CA ALA A 272 -17.45 -10.86 11.54
C ALA A 272 -16.99 -9.99 10.36
N LYS A 273 -17.84 -9.61 9.39
CA LYS A 273 -17.45 -8.66 8.32
C LYS A 273 -17.19 -7.23 8.84
N CYS A 274 -17.63 -6.91 10.06
CA CYS A 274 -17.59 -5.58 10.67
C CYS A 274 -16.69 -5.51 11.91
#